data_AF-A0A7W0Y1X3-F1
#
_entry.id   AF-A0A7W0Y1X3-F1
#
_cell.length_a   1.000
_cell.length_b   1.000
_cell.length_c   1.000
_cell.angle_alpha   90.00
_cell.angle_beta   90.00
_cell.angle_gamma   90.00
#
_symmetry.space_group_name_H-M   'P 1'
#
loop_
_entity.id
_entity.type
_entity.pdbx_description
1 polymer ?
#
loop_
_entity_poly.entity_id
_entity_poly.type
_entity_poly.pdbx_seq_one_letter_code
_entity_poly.pdbx_strand_id
1 'polypeptide(L)'
;VAPDATAAGERDAPFLLEILANWAEPEGTEPNVAWARGFFAAMERFGTGKTNLNFPGLGEDPRFVRAAVGRNYGRLAALKQTYDPTNLFRLNQNIDPRDAAASGSGG
;
A
#
# COMPACT_ATOMS: atom_id res chain seq x y z
N VAL A 1 -14.82 -10.77 9.96
CA VAL A 1 -15.13 -10.46 8.54
C VAL A 1 -14.12 -11.19 7.68
N ALA A 2 -14.55 -11.90 6.63
CA ALA A 2 -13.61 -12.63 5.77
C ALA A 2 -12.64 -11.67 5.03
N PRO A 3 -11.38 -12.07 4.77
CA PRO A 3 -10.37 -11.19 4.15
C PRO A 3 -10.70 -10.67 2.73
N ASP A 4 -11.62 -11.33 2.03
CA ASP A 4 -12.08 -11.04 0.67
C ASP A 4 -13.48 -10.37 0.62
N ALA A 5 -14.16 -10.28 1.76
CA ALA A 5 -15.47 -9.64 1.86
C ALA A 5 -15.41 -8.12 1.64
N THR A 6 -14.24 -7.51 1.78
CA THR A 6 -14.02 -6.05 1.66
C THR A 6 -12.70 -5.75 0.95
N ALA A 7 -12.47 -4.50 0.57
CA ALA A 7 -11.22 -4.10 -0.09
C ALA A 7 -9.97 -4.18 0.80
N ALA A 8 -10.11 -4.11 2.13
CA ALA A 8 -8.98 -4.21 3.06
C ALA A 8 -8.66 -5.69 3.37
N GLY A 9 -7.46 -6.12 2.97
CA GLY A 9 -7.06 -7.54 2.99
C GLY A 9 -6.35 -8.00 4.27
N GLU A 10 -5.76 -7.08 5.07
CA GLU A 10 -5.19 -7.42 6.38
C GLU A 10 -6.27 -7.45 7.47
N ARG A 11 -6.32 -8.53 8.24
CA ARG A 11 -7.33 -8.78 9.27
C ARG A 11 -6.78 -9.41 10.54
N ASP A 12 -5.56 -9.94 10.50
CA ASP A 12 -5.05 -10.82 11.55
C ASP A 12 -3.89 -10.19 12.34
N ALA A 13 -3.43 -9.00 11.92
CA ALA A 13 -2.39 -8.26 12.64
C ALA A 13 -2.95 -7.71 13.98
N PRO A 14 -2.36 -8.04 15.14
CA PRO A 14 -2.86 -7.59 16.44
C PRO A 14 -2.55 -6.10 16.73
N PHE A 15 -1.61 -5.52 16.00
CA PHE A 15 -1.17 -4.14 16.17
C PHE A 15 -0.95 -3.46 14.82
N LEU A 16 -1.13 -2.14 14.79
CA LEU A 16 -0.71 -1.26 13.72
C LEU A 16 0.43 -0.39 14.26
N LEU A 17 1.57 -0.38 13.55
CA LEU A 17 2.69 0.51 13.87
C LEU A 17 2.62 1.73 12.95
N GLU A 18 2.50 2.91 13.56
CA GLU A 18 2.58 4.20 12.87
C GLU A 18 3.94 4.85 13.20
N ILE A 19 4.65 5.33 12.17
CA ILE A 19 5.95 5.96 12.30
C ILE A 19 5.78 7.42 11.86
N LEU A 20 5.85 8.34 12.83
CA LEU A 20 5.66 9.78 12.60
C LEU A 20 6.98 10.50 12.86
N ALA A 21 7.47 11.21 11.83
CA ALA A 21 8.58 12.14 11.95
C ALA A 21 8.07 13.54 11.61
N ASN A 22 8.16 14.46 12.57
CA ASN A 22 7.66 15.84 12.43
C ASN A 22 8.79 16.81 12.76
N TRP A 23 8.93 17.88 11.97
CA TRP A 23 9.94 18.92 12.18
C TRP A 23 9.35 20.28 11.76
N ALA A 24 9.87 21.35 12.36
CA ALA A 24 9.42 22.72 12.08
C ALA A 24 10.27 23.38 10.98
N GLU A 25 11.59 23.23 11.08
CA GLU A 25 12.54 23.93 10.21
C GLU A 25 12.89 23.10 8.95
N PRO A 26 12.94 23.70 7.75
CA PRO A 26 13.19 22.98 6.50
C PRO A 26 14.46 22.12 6.52
N GLU A 27 15.50 22.54 7.23
CA GLU A 27 16.78 21.86 7.41
C GLU A 27 16.62 20.49 8.10
N GLY A 28 15.51 20.29 8.81
CA GLY A 28 15.15 19.02 9.42
C GLY A 28 14.67 17.96 8.42
N THR A 29 14.38 18.31 7.17
CA THR A 29 13.72 17.40 6.21
C THR A 29 14.53 16.12 5.96
N GLU A 30 15.75 16.24 5.46
CA GLU A 30 16.58 15.09 5.10
C GLU A 30 16.86 14.15 6.29
N PRO A 31 17.34 14.62 7.47
CA PRO A 31 17.63 13.71 8.57
C PRO A 31 16.38 13.01 9.12
N ASN A 32 15.24 13.69 9.18
CA ASN A 32 14.00 13.09 9.70
C ASN A 32 13.40 12.07 8.71
N VAL A 33 13.44 12.36 7.41
CA VAL A 33 13.03 11.39 6.38
C VAL A 33 13.94 10.17 6.40
N ALA A 34 15.26 10.36 6.51
CA ALA A 34 16.22 9.26 6.60
C ALA A 34 15.97 8.39 7.84
N TRP A 35 15.72 9.01 9.00
CA TRP A 35 15.38 8.30 10.23
C TRP A 35 14.09 7.47 10.06
N ALA A 36 13.02 8.06 9.55
CA ALA A 36 11.74 7.37 9.37
C ALA A 36 11.87 6.15 8.44
N ARG A 37 12.59 6.32 7.32
CA ARG A 37 12.88 5.23 6.37
C ARG A 37 13.74 4.13 6.99
N GLY A 38 14.79 4.52 7.71
CA GLY A 38 15.68 3.57 8.39
C GLY A 38 14.95 2.78 9.48
N PHE A 39 14.11 3.45 10.28
CA PHE A 39 13.31 2.79 11.31
C PHE A 39 12.28 1.84 10.72
N PHE A 40 11.59 2.24 9.64
CA PHE A 40 10.67 1.35 8.91
C PHE A 40 11.39 0.07 8.46
N ALA A 41 12.54 0.19 7.78
CA ALA A 41 13.32 -0.95 7.31
C ALA A 41 13.78 -1.87 8.46
N ALA A 42 14.18 -1.31 9.59
CA ALA A 42 14.58 -2.09 10.77
C ALA A 42 13.40 -2.87 11.40
N MET A 43 12.17 -2.35 11.25
CA MET A 43 10.96 -2.94 11.79
C MET A 43 10.29 -3.96 10.86
N GLU A 44 10.60 -3.97 9.55
CA GLU A 44 9.99 -4.87 8.58
C GLU A 44 10.01 -6.34 9.02
N ARG A 45 11.10 -6.80 9.63
CA ARG A 45 11.25 -8.18 10.12
C ARG A 45 10.27 -8.60 11.22
N PHE A 46 9.65 -7.64 11.90
CA PHE A 46 8.67 -7.89 12.95
C PHE A 46 7.23 -7.75 12.47
N GLY A 47 7.03 -7.22 11.25
CA GLY A 47 5.71 -6.98 10.67
C GLY A 47 5.21 -8.13 9.79
N THR A 48 3.97 -8.02 9.32
CA THR A 48 3.38 -8.97 8.36
C THR A 48 3.72 -8.64 6.90
N GLY A 49 4.50 -7.56 6.67
CA GLY A 49 4.75 -7.01 5.34
C GLY A 49 3.56 -6.29 4.70
N LYS A 50 2.40 -6.23 5.38
CA LYS A 50 1.22 -5.50 4.91
C LYS A 50 1.22 -4.09 5.48
N THR A 51 0.77 -3.12 4.67
CA THR A 51 0.66 -1.71 5.06
C THR A 51 -0.80 -1.25 5.02
N ASN A 52 -1.10 -0.17 5.71
CA ASN A 52 -2.42 0.44 5.68
C ASN A 52 -2.47 1.52 4.58
N LEU A 53 -3.41 1.39 3.63
CA LEU A 53 -3.54 2.34 2.51
C LEU A 53 -3.80 3.79 2.95
N ASN A 54 -4.42 4.00 4.11
CA ASN A 54 -4.68 5.34 4.64
C ASN A 54 -3.41 6.04 5.12
N PHE A 55 -2.38 5.27 5.48
CA PHE A 55 -1.10 5.77 5.99
C PHE A 55 0.03 5.17 5.16
N PRO A 56 0.09 5.52 3.87
CA PRO A 56 0.97 4.84 2.93
C PRO A 56 2.45 5.10 3.20
N GLY A 57 2.78 6.12 4.01
CA GLY A 57 4.15 6.53 4.34
C GLY A 57 4.98 6.71 3.07
N LEU A 58 5.81 5.70 2.78
CA LEU A 58 6.60 5.50 1.56
C LEU A 58 5.75 5.16 0.32
N GLY A 59 4.53 5.70 0.24
CA GLY A 59 3.47 5.35 -0.70
C GLY A 59 3.76 5.56 -2.19
N GLU A 60 4.94 6.08 -2.51
CA GLU A 60 5.47 6.21 -3.86
C GLU A 60 5.77 4.85 -4.52
N ASP A 61 5.91 3.78 -3.74
CA ASP A 61 6.19 2.44 -4.27
C ASP A 61 4.89 1.62 -4.48
N PRO A 62 4.58 1.22 -5.73
CA PRO A 62 3.42 0.39 -6.06
C PRO A 62 3.37 -0.96 -5.32
N ARG A 63 4.50 -1.47 -4.82
CA ARG A 63 4.56 -2.71 -4.02
C ARG A 63 3.72 -2.61 -2.76
N PHE A 64 3.64 -1.44 -2.11
CA PHE A 64 2.85 -1.26 -0.88
C PHE A 64 1.35 -1.34 -1.14
N VAL A 65 0.88 -0.83 -2.29
CA VAL A 65 -0.53 -0.94 -2.67
C VAL A 65 -0.92 -2.40 -2.85
N ARG A 66 -0.07 -3.19 -3.53
CA ARG A 66 -0.27 -4.64 -3.71
C ARG A 66 -0.25 -5.38 -2.37
N ALA A 67 0.68 -5.06 -1.49
CA ALA A 67 0.78 -5.69 -0.16
C ALA A 67 -0.46 -5.40 0.71
N ALA A 68 -1.02 -4.18 0.64
CA ALA A 68 -2.14 -3.76 1.46
C ALA A 68 -3.48 -4.43 1.08
N VAL A 69 -3.76 -4.58 -0.22
CA VAL A 69 -5.01 -5.21 -0.70
C VAL A 69 -4.84 -6.72 -0.94
N GLY A 70 -3.60 -7.18 -1.10
CA GLY A 70 -3.22 -8.58 -1.26
C GLY A 70 -4.04 -9.29 -2.34
N ARG A 71 -4.76 -10.35 -1.92
CA ARG A 71 -5.59 -11.20 -2.77
C ARG A 71 -6.65 -10.41 -3.56
N ASN A 72 -7.09 -9.27 -3.04
CA ASN A 72 -8.12 -8.44 -3.66
C ASN A 72 -7.61 -7.58 -4.83
N TYR A 73 -6.29 -7.53 -5.07
CA TYR A 73 -5.70 -6.66 -6.10
C TYR A 73 -6.29 -6.90 -7.49
N GLY A 74 -6.39 -8.16 -7.92
CA GLY A 74 -6.93 -8.49 -9.25
C GLY A 74 -8.39 -8.05 -9.42
N ARG A 75 -9.22 -8.25 -8.39
CA ARG A 75 -10.62 -7.80 -8.39
C ARG A 75 -10.71 -6.27 -8.46
N LEU A 76 -9.85 -5.55 -7.74
CA LEU A 76 -9.83 -4.09 -7.76
C LEU A 76 -9.30 -3.55 -9.09
N ALA A 77 -8.32 -4.20 -9.72
CA ALA A 77 -7.84 -3.86 -11.05
C ALA A 77 -8.96 -4.03 -12.10
N ALA A 78 -9.72 -5.12 -12.04
CA ALA A 78 -10.87 -5.36 -12.92
C ALA A 78 -11.97 -4.30 -12.73
N LEU A 79 -12.26 -3.90 -11.48
CA LEU A 79 -13.21 -2.80 -11.22
C LEU A 79 -12.68 -1.48 -11.78
N LYS A 80 -11.39 -1.17 -11.61
CA LYS A 80 -10.80 0.04 -12.16
C LYS A 80 -10.80 0.01 -13.70
N GLN A 81 -10.62 -1.14 -14.33
CA GLN A 81 -10.77 -1.27 -15.79
C GLN A 81 -12.19 -0.91 -16.25
N THR A 82 -13.22 -1.26 -15.48
CA THR A 82 -14.62 -0.91 -15.78
C THR A 82 -14.92 0.57 -15.58
N TYR A 83 -14.44 1.17 -14.48
CA TYR A 83 -14.86 2.51 -14.06
C TYR A 83 -13.85 3.64 -14.35
N ASP A 84 -12.57 3.31 -14.56
CA ASP A 84 -11.48 4.24 -14.86
C ASP A 84 -10.47 3.62 -15.86
N PRO A 85 -10.93 3.22 -17.07
CA PRO A 85 -10.11 2.49 -18.04
C PRO A 85 -8.88 3.28 -18.55
N THR A 86 -8.96 4.61 -18.54
CA THR A 86 -7.86 5.50 -18.96
C THR A 86 -6.92 5.86 -17.82
N ASN A 87 -7.15 5.31 -16.62
CA ASN A 87 -6.36 5.56 -15.42
C ASN A 87 -6.25 7.06 -15.10
N LEU A 88 -7.37 7.78 -15.18
CA LEU A 88 -7.47 9.20 -14.86
C LEU A 88 -7.13 9.44 -13.38
N PHE A 89 -7.62 8.59 -12.49
CA PHE A 89 -7.38 8.69 -11.05
C PHE A 89 -6.14 7.88 -10.64
N ARG A 90 -4.95 8.47 -10.78
CA ARG A 90 -3.65 7.75 -10.64
C ARG A 90 -2.63 8.34 -9.68
N LEU A 91 -2.95 9.45 -8.99
CA LEU A 91 -1.95 10.23 -8.23
C LEU A 91 -1.57 9.61 -6.87
N ASN A 92 -2.43 8.78 -6.28
CA ASN A 92 -2.23 8.23 -4.93
C ASN A 92 -1.87 6.73 -5.00
N GLN A 93 -2.44 5.89 -4.13
CA GLN A 93 -2.28 4.43 -4.12
C GLN A 93 -2.93 3.81 -5.35
N ASN A 94 -2.27 3.95 -6.50
CA ASN A 94 -2.84 3.54 -7.77
C ASN A 94 -2.78 2.02 -7.96
N ILE A 95 -3.88 1.49 -8.48
CA ILE A 95 -3.96 0.14 -9.03
C ILE A 95 -3.97 0.32 -10.55
N ASP A 96 -3.17 -0.40 -11.32
CA ASP A 96 -3.22 -0.25 -12.78
C ASP A 96 -4.42 -1.03 -13.33
N PRO A 97 -5.34 -0.42 -14.11
CA PRO A 97 -6.45 -1.16 -14.71
C PRO A 97 -5.99 -2.27 -15.67
N ARG A 98 -4.74 -2.21 -16.17
CA ARG A 98 -4.16 -3.25 -17.04
C ARG A 98 -3.71 -4.50 -16.27
N ASP A 99 -3.63 -4.44 -14.95
CA ASP A 99 -3.24 -5.59 -14.11
C ASP A 99 -4.35 -6.65 -13.97
N ALA A 100 -5.57 -6.36 -14.46
CA ALA A 100 -6.71 -7.28 -14.39
C ALA A 100 -6.46 -8.62 -15.10
N ALA A 101 -5.64 -8.64 -16.17
CA ALA A 101 -5.39 -9.83 -16.97
C ALA A 101 -4.26 -10.73 -16.44
N ALA A 102 -3.36 -10.20 -15.61
CA ALA A 102 -2.15 -10.92 -15.17
C ALA A 102 -2.38 -11.92 -14.02
N SER A 103 -3.59 -11.95 -13.44
CA SER A 103 -3.92 -12.78 -12.27
C SER A 103 -4.78 -14.01 -12.59
N GLY A 104 -5.03 -14.28 -13.89
CA GLY A 104 -5.88 -15.38 -14.36
C GLY A 104 -5.17 -16.61 -14.95
N SER A 105 -3.84 -16.64 -15.06
CA SER A 105 -3.10 -17.80 -15.57
C SER A 105 -2.35 -18.54 -14.46
N GLY A 106 -3.10 -19.31 -13.68
CA GLY A 106 -2.56 -20.32 -12.77
C GLY A 106 -3.59 -21.42 -12.64
N GLY A 107 -3.54 -22.38 -13.56
CA GLY A 107 -4.24 -23.67 -13.44
C GLY A 107 -3.48 -24.63 -12.54
#